data_AF-A0A925RMN0-F1
#
_entry.id   AF-A0A925RMN0-F1
#
_cell.length_a   1.000
_cell.length_b   1.000
_cell.length_c   1.000
_cell.angle_alpha   90.00
_cell.angle_beta   90.00
_cell.angle_gamma   90.00
#
_symmetry.space_group_name_H-M   'P 1'
#
loop_
_entity.id
_entity.type
_entity.pdbx_description
1 polymer ?
#
loop_
_entity_poly.entity_id
_entity_poly.type
_entity_poly.pdbx_seq_one_letter_code
_entity_poly.pdbx_strand_id
1 'polypeptide(L)'
;GVLRLAIDVPGATIYVNGSKVTAPRGELALPVGAQAVRVTHPAYHDFVRFIDIEYGKPTEVAVGLQQYPTTQRDLQGKPVNRDKIEYLDPPLWRRWYVVGPAAVGLVILSAVVVGYATHNFPGGECRKLDGDPC
;
A
#
# COMPACT_ATOMS: atom_id res chain seq x y z
N GLY A 1 45.27 18.01 -14.68
CA GLY A 1 45.04 17.49 -16.03
C GLY A 1 43.78 18.10 -16.61
N VAL A 2 43.31 17.55 -17.74
CA VAL A 2 42.04 17.95 -18.36
C VAL A 2 41.11 16.75 -18.37
N LEU A 3 39.88 16.93 -17.92
CA LEU A 3 38.80 15.95 -18.04
C LEU A 3 37.91 16.34 -19.21
N ARG A 4 37.62 15.37 -20.08
CA ARG A 4 36.68 15.48 -21.19
C ARG A 4 35.49 14.57 -20.93
N LEU A 5 34.34 15.16 -20.67
CA LEU A 5 33.07 14.47 -20.45
C LEU A 5 32.24 14.52 -21.73
N ALA A 6 32.01 13.35 -22.33
CA ALA A 6 31.05 13.20 -23.42
C ALA A 6 29.70 12.79 -22.82
N ILE A 7 28.84 13.77 -22.56
CA ILE A 7 27.50 13.58 -21.98
C ILE A 7 26.50 13.54 -23.13
N ASP A 8 25.75 12.45 -23.23
CA ASP A 8 24.72 12.23 -24.25
C ASP A 8 23.39 12.94 -23.93
N VAL A 9 23.09 13.14 -22.65
CA VAL A 9 21.85 13.77 -22.18
C VAL A 9 22.02 15.30 -21.99
N PRO A 10 21.29 16.14 -22.76
CA PRO A 10 21.30 17.59 -22.57
C PRO A 10 20.63 17.99 -21.25
N GLY A 11 21.09 19.09 -20.64
CA GLY A 11 20.53 19.61 -19.38
C GLY A 11 21.00 18.89 -18.12
N ALA A 12 21.91 17.91 -18.24
CA ALA A 12 22.53 17.26 -17.09
C ALA A 12 23.40 18.25 -16.28
N THR A 13 23.41 18.09 -14.96
CA THR A 13 24.24 18.88 -14.04
C THR A 13 25.45 18.07 -13.59
N ILE A 14 26.63 18.67 -13.64
CA ILE A 14 27.90 18.03 -13.29
C ILE A 14 28.36 18.52 -11.92
N TYR A 15 28.83 17.59 -11.11
CA TYR A 15 29.44 17.82 -9.81
C TYR A 15 30.80 17.16 -9.77
N VAL A 16 31.81 17.89 -9.26
CA VAL A 16 33.15 17.35 -9.00
C VAL A 16 33.49 17.60 -7.54
N ASN A 17 33.83 16.54 -6.81
CA ASN A 17 34.05 16.55 -5.36
C ASN A 17 32.91 17.23 -4.58
N GLY A 18 31.68 17.06 -5.04
CA GLY A 18 30.49 17.65 -4.43
C GLY A 18 30.18 19.10 -4.85
N SER A 19 31.10 19.80 -5.53
CA SER A 19 30.87 21.14 -6.04
C SER A 19 30.25 21.10 -7.44
N LYS A 20 29.19 21.90 -7.67
CA LYS A 20 28.59 22.05 -9.00
C LYS A 20 29.57 22.79 -9.90
N VAL A 21 29.82 22.24 -11.08
CA VAL A 21 30.72 22.81 -12.08
C VAL A 21 30.01 22.92 -13.42
N THR A 22 30.46 23.87 -14.23
CA THR A 22 30.08 24.00 -15.63
C THR A 22 31.25 23.51 -16.47
N ALA A 23 31.01 22.62 -17.43
CA ALA A 23 32.02 22.13 -18.36
C ALA A 23 31.69 22.62 -19.78
N PRO A 24 32.21 23.79 -20.21
CA PRO A 24 32.03 24.27 -21.57
C PRO A 24 32.59 23.24 -22.57
N ARG A 25 31.76 22.79 -23.52
CA ARG A 25 32.12 21.73 -24.49
C ARG A 25 32.56 20.40 -23.85
N GLY A 26 32.16 20.15 -22.59
CA GLY A 26 32.55 18.95 -21.86
C GLY A 26 33.98 18.95 -21.33
N GLU A 27 34.73 20.04 -21.46
CA GLU A 27 36.11 20.13 -20.95
C GLU A 27 36.16 20.79 -19.57
N LEU A 28 36.95 20.22 -18.66
CA LEU A 28 37.17 20.74 -17.32
C LEU A 28 38.63 20.59 -16.88
N ALA A 29 39.23 21.69 -16.44
CA ALA A 29 40.56 21.66 -15.84
C ALA A 29 40.45 21.24 -14.37
N LEU A 30 41.10 20.15 -14.00
CA LEU A 30 41.06 19.59 -12.64
C LEU A 30 42.47 19.26 -12.14
N PRO A 31 42.70 19.28 -10.81
CA PRO A 31 43.93 18.75 -10.22
C PRO A 31 44.17 17.30 -10.67
N VAL A 32 45.44 16.93 -10.79
CA VAL A 32 45.82 15.55 -11.08
C VAL A 32 45.50 14.64 -9.89
N GLY A 33 45.19 13.38 -10.18
CA GLY A 33 44.77 12.37 -9.19
C GLY A 33 43.27 12.07 -9.24
N ALA A 34 42.81 11.25 -8.29
CA ALA A 34 41.44 10.77 -8.22
C ALA A 34 40.44 11.89 -7.88
N GLN A 35 39.47 12.12 -8.76
CA GLN A 35 38.39 13.08 -8.60
C GLN A 35 37.04 12.36 -8.57
N ALA A 36 36.17 12.74 -7.63
CA ALA A 36 34.81 12.20 -7.55
C ALA A 36 33.89 12.97 -8.50
N VAL A 37 33.40 12.34 -9.56
CA VAL A 37 32.54 12.97 -10.55
C VAL A 37 31.12 12.39 -10.45
N ARG A 38 30.14 13.28 -10.33
CA ARG A 38 28.71 12.95 -10.39
C ARG A 38 28.03 13.74 -11.49
N VAL A 39 27.29 13.07 -12.36
CA VAL A 39 26.42 13.69 -13.36
C VAL A 39 24.98 13.30 -13.03
N THR A 40 24.10 14.30 -12.88
CA THR A 40 22.70 14.10 -12.48
C THR A 40 21.74 14.74 -13.48
N HIS A 41 20.56 14.14 -13.65
CA HIS A 41 19.48 14.68 -14.46
C HIS A 41 18.13 14.25 -13.87
N PRO A 42 17.09 15.12 -13.84
CA PRO A 42 15.79 14.78 -13.22
C PRO A 42 15.14 13.49 -13.72
N ALA A 43 15.30 13.18 -15.01
CA ALA A 43 14.71 12.02 -15.67
C ALA A 43 15.61 10.76 -15.75
N TYR A 44 16.84 10.80 -15.23
CA TYR A 44 17.80 9.70 -15.35
C TYR A 44 18.45 9.39 -14.00
N HIS A 45 18.97 8.17 -13.88
CA HIS A 45 19.81 7.77 -12.75
C HIS A 45 21.12 8.55 -12.75
N ASP A 46 21.55 8.96 -11.55
CA ASP A 46 22.82 9.62 -11.34
C ASP A 46 23.98 8.71 -11.74
N PHE A 47 24.90 9.25 -12.54
CA PHE A 47 26.18 8.63 -12.82
C PHE A 47 27.20 9.12 -11.80
N VAL A 48 27.77 8.21 -11.01
CA VAL A 48 28.80 8.53 -10.00
C VAL A 48 30.02 7.66 -10.23
N ARG A 49 31.19 8.27 -10.45
CA ARG A 49 32.47 7.55 -10.57
C ARG A 49 33.63 8.36 -10.02
N PHE A 50 34.65 7.65 -9.53
CA PHE A 50 35.97 8.20 -9.32
C PHE A 50 36.78 8.07 -10.61
N ILE A 51 37.32 9.19 -11.09
CA ILE A 51 38.11 9.27 -12.32
C ILE A 51 39.51 9.73 -11.93
N ASP A 52 40.53 9.00 -12.35
CA ASP A 52 41.92 9.40 -12.13
C ASP A 52 42.37 10.33 -13.26
N ILE A 53 42.79 11.55 -12.89
CA ILE A 53 43.20 12.59 -13.83
C ILE A 53 44.71 12.55 -14.01
N GLU A 54 45.17 12.17 -15.19
CA GLU A 54 46.59 12.16 -15.53
C GLU A 54 47.15 13.56 -15.81
N TYR A 55 48.47 13.72 -15.63
CA TYR A 55 49.19 14.94 -16.02
C TYR A 55 49.46 14.94 -17.52
N GLY A 56 49.29 16.10 -18.17
CA GLY A 56 49.67 16.30 -19.57
C GLY A 56 48.81 15.60 -20.62
N LYS A 57 47.85 14.75 -20.22
CA LYS A 57 46.93 14.04 -21.12
C LYS A 57 45.46 14.33 -20.75
N PRO A 58 44.59 14.62 -21.74
CA PRO A 58 43.16 14.72 -21.48
C PRO A 58 42.59 13.31 -21.20
N THR A 59 41.85 13.19 -20.10
CA THR A 59 41.13 11.96 -19.72
C THR A 59 39.73 12.03 -20.32
N GLU A 60 39.40 11.12 -21.24
CA GLU A 60 38.10 11.09 -21.91
C GLU A 60 37.18 10.08 -21.22
N VAL A 61 35.99 10.54 -20.81
CA VAL A 61 34.98 9.71 -20.15
C VAL A 61 33.63 9.91 -20.83
N ALA A 62 33.13 8.84 -21.43
CA ALA A 62 31.77 8.77 -21.93
C ALA A 62 30.78 8.57 -20.77
N VAL A 63 29.80 9.45 -20.66
CA VAL A 63 28.76 9.40 -19.65
C VAL A 63 27.45 9.06 -20.35
N GLY A 64 27.02 7.80 -20.25
CA GLY A 64 25.70 7.36 -20.67
C GLY A 64 24.77 7.26 -19.47
N LEU A 65 23.77 8.13 -19.39
CA LEU A 65 22.79 8.09 -18.30
C LEU A 65 21.69 7.06 -18.57
N GLN A 66 21.29 6.31 -17.54
CA GLN A 66 20.20 5.35 -17.64
C GLN A 66 18.88 6.03 -17.25
N GLN A 67 17.86 5.97 -18.11
CA GLN A 67 16.54 6.51 -17.77
C GLN A 67 15.93 5.72 -16.61
N TYR A 68 15.17 6.41 -15.75
CA TYR A 68 14.33 5.71 -14.80
C TYR A 68 13.34 4.83 -15.56
N PRO A 69 13.15 3.56 -15.16
CA PRO A 69 12.12 2.75 -15.76
C PRO A 69 10.77 3.44 -15.52
N THR A 70 10.04 3.72 -16.59
CA THR A 70 8.60 3.95 -16.47
C THR A 70 8.01 2.61 -16.07
N THR A 71 7.81 2.38 -14.77
CA THR A 71 7.21 1.16 -14.26
C THR A 71 5.76 1.09 -14.74
N GLN A 72 5.55 0.49 -15.91
CA GLN A 72 4.22 0.23 -16.44
C GLN A 72 3.41 -0.66 -15.48
N ARG A 73 4.06 -1.45 -14.62
CA ARG A 73 3.40 -2.21 -13.54
C ARG A 73 2.65 -1.33 -12.55
N ASP A 74 3.13 -0.13 -12.25
CA ASP A 74 2.44 0.81 -11.36
C ASP A 74 1.22 1.44 -12.05
N LEU A 75 1.24 1.52 -13.38
CA LEU A 75 0.12 1.97 -14.23
C LEU A 75 -0.84 0.84 -14.63
N GLN A 76 -0.42 -0.43 -14.52
CA GLN A 76 -1.25 -1.61 -14.81
C GLN A 76 -2.21 -1.95 -13.66
N GLY A 77 -2.07 -1.28 -12.51
CA GLY A 77 -3.12 -1.28 -11.51
C GLY A 77 -4.40 -0.71 -12.13
N LYS A 78 -5.48 -1.50 -12.09
CA LYS A 78 -6.82 -1.00 -12.42
C LYS A 78 -7.04 0.25 -11.55
N PRO A 79 -7.38 1.43 -12.11
CA PRO A 79 -7.57 2.62 -11.29
C PRO A 79 -8.64 2.29 -10.24
N VAL A 80 -8.23 2.24 -8.97
CA VAL A 80 -9.16 2.02 -7.88
C VAL A 80 -9.90 3.33 -7.71
N ASN A 81 -11.11 3.40 -8.26
CA ASN A 81 -12.01 4.51 -8.04
C ASN A 81 -12.42 4.50 -6.56
N ARG A 82 -11.71 5.29 -5.75
CA ARG A 82 -11.94 5.42 -4.30
C ARG A 82 -13.22 6.18 -3.97
N ASP A 83 -13.88 6.78 -4.97
CA ASP A 83 -15.09 7.58 -4.76
C ASP A 83 -16.35 6.71 -4.66
N LYS A 84 -16.27 5.43 -5.05
CA LYS A 84 -17.39 4.49 -4.95
C LYS A 84 -17.29 3.67 -3.65
N ILE A 85 -17.88 4.20 -2.57
CA ILE A 85 -18.16 3.39 -1.38
C ILE A 85 -19.37 2.50 -1.71
N GLU A 86 -19.13 1.22 -2.00
CA GLU A 86 -20.19 0.22 -2.17
C GLU A 86 -20.61 -0.27 -0.79
N TYR A 87 -21.78 0.18 -0.32
CA TYR A 87 -22.37 -0.29 0.93
C TYR A 87 -22.93 -1.70 0.72
N LEU A 88 -22.21 -2.72 1.21
CA LEU A 88 -22.77 -4.06 1.33
C LEU A 88 -23.69 -4.10 2.54
N ASP A 89 -24.98 -4.03 2.26
CA ASP A 89 -26.01 -4.19 3.27
C ASP A 89 -25.88 -5.57 3.96
N PRO A 90 -25.76 -5.61 5.30
CA PRO A 90 -25.62 -6.88 6.00
C PRO A 90 -26.92 -7.70 5.86
N PRO A 91 -26.79 -9.05 5.82
CA PRO A 91 -27.95 -9.93 5.72
C PRO A 91 -28.89 -9.73 6.90
N LEU A 92 -30.20 -9.96 6.67
CA LEU A 92 -31.28 -9.60 7.60
C LEU A 92 -31.08 -10.12 9.04
N TRP A 93 -30.49 -11.30 9.21
CA TRP A 93 -30.23 -11.90 10.52
C TRP A 93 -29.21 -11.14 11.38
N ARG A 94 -28.39 -10.25 10.80
CA ARG A 94 -27.47 -9.38 11.55
C ARG A 94 -28.10 -8.06 11.99
N ARG A 95 -29.35 -7.81 11.61
CA ARG A 95 -30.05 -6.57 11.92
C ARG A 95 -30.82 -6.74 13.23
N TRP A 96 -30.46 -5.98 14.26
CA TRP A 96 -31.05 -6.10 15.61
C TRP A 96 -32.57 -5.97 15.61
N TYR A 97 -33.11 -5.15 14.70
CA TYR A 97 -34.54 -4.94 14.52
C TYR A 97 -35.27 -6.10 13.83
N VAL A 98 -34.56 -7.09 13.27
CA VAL A 98 -35.15 -8.33 12.75
C VAL A 98 -35.17 -9.39 13.85
N VAL A 99 -34.05 -9.55 14.56
CA VAL A 99 -33.91 -10.58 15.60
C VAL A 99 -34.71 -10.23 16.86
N GLY A 100 -34.76 -8.95 17.25
CA GLY A 100 -35.48 -8.49 18.44
C GLY A 100 -36.98 -8.84 18.41
N PRO A 101 -37.74 -8.39 17.40
CA PRO A 101 -39.16 -8.71 17.29
C PRO A 101 -39.44 -10.21 17.15
N ALA A 102 -38.60 -10.95 16.41
CA ALA A 102 -38.77 -12.40 16.26
C ALA A 102 -38.62 -13.16 17.59
N ALA A 103 -37.61 -12.80 18.40
CA ALA A 103 -37.41 -13.38 19.72
C ALA A 103 -38.57 -13.05 20.67
N VAL A 104 -39.02 -11.78 20.69
CA VAL A 104 -40.16 -11.37 21.52
C VAL A 104 -41.45 -12.09 21.11
N GLY A 105 -41.71 -12.21 19.79
CA GLY A 105 -42.86 -12.94 19.27
C GLY A 105 -42.87 -14.41 19.67
N LEU A 106 -41.72 -15.09 19.60
CA LEU A 106 -41.58 -16.48 20.05
C LEU A 106 -41.86 -16.65 21.56
N VAL A 107 -41.35 -15.73 22.39
CA VAL A 107 -41.61 -15.75 23.84
C VAL A 107 -43.10 -15.56 24.13
N ILE A 108 -43.75 -14.58 23.50
CA ILE A 108 -45.19 -14.32 23.68
C ILE A 108 -46.01 -15.54 23.25
N LEU A 109 -45.74 -16.10 22.06
CA LEU A 109 -46.43 -17.30 21.59
C LEU A 109 -46.26 -18.48 22.55
N SER A 110 -45.04 -18.73 23.03
CA SER A 110 -44.78 -19.81 23.98
C SER A 110 -45.55 -19.63 25.30
N ALA A 111 -45.60 -18.40 25.83
CA ALA A 111 -46.33 -18.09 27.06
C ALA A 111 -47.85 -18.27 26.90
N VAL A 112 -48.40 -17.86 25.74
CA VAL A 112 -49.82 -18.07 25.42
C VAL A 112 -50.15 -19.55 25.30
N VAL A 113 -49.31 -20.34 24.61
CA VAL A 113 -49.51 -21.79 24.47
C VAL A 113 -49.44 -22.50 25.82
N VAL A 114 -48.45 -22.18 26.66
CA VAL A 114 -48.32 -22.75 28.01
C VAL A 114 -49.52 -22.37 28.88
N GLY A 115 -49.91 -21.09 28.89
CA GLY A 115 -51.08 -20.63 29.64
C GLY A 115 -52.39 -21.26 29.19
N TYR A 116 -52.58 -21.43 27.87
CA TYR A 116 -53.75 -22.13 27.33
C TYR A 116 -53.76 -23.61 27.72
N ALA A 117 -52.62 -24.29 27.64
CA ALA A 117 -52.52 -25.69 28.04
C ALA A 117 -52.77 -25.87 29.56
N THR A 118 -52.17 -25.06 30.42
CA THR A 118 -52.37 -25.21 31.88
C THR A 118 -53.79 -24.85 32.33
N HIS A 119 -54.51 -24.01 31.60
CA HIS A 119 -55.87 -23.60 31.96
C HIS A 119 -56.96 -24.52 31.38
N ASN A 120 -56.75 -25.13 30.20
CA ASN A 120 -57.76 -25.99 29.55
C ASN A 120 -57.54 -27.49 29.76
N PHE A 121 -56.42 -27.91 30.34
CA PHE A 121 -56.23 -29.26 30.84
C PHE A 121 -56.36 -29.26 32.37
N PRO A 122 -57.55 -29.52 32.95
CA PRO A 122 -57.62 -29.88 34.36
C PRO A 122 -56.78 -31.15 34.57
N GLY A 123 -55.85 -31.10 35.52
CA GLY A 123 -55.03 -32.24 35.91
C GLY A 123 -55.90 -33.42 36.33
N GLY A 124 -56.21 -34.28 35.36
CA GLY A 124 -56.74 -35.60 35.60
C GLY A 124 -55.62 -36.50 36.08
N GLU A 125 -55.86 -37.11 37.24
CA GLU A 125 -55.19 -38.30 37.78
C GLU A 125 -54.00 -38.08 38.71
N CYS A 126 -54.37 -37.96 39.98
CA CYS A 126 -53.57 -38.36 41.14
C CYS A 126 -53.01 -39.78 40.93
N ARG A 127 -51.70 -39.91 40.69
CA ARG A 127 -51.03 -41.22 40.63
C ARG A 127 -50.59 -41.61 42.04
N LYS A 128 -51.34 -42.52 42.67
CA LYS A 128 -50.98 -43.22 43.91
C LYS A 128 -49.59 -43.87 43.79
N LEU A 129 -48.70 -43.56 44.72
CA LEU A 129 -47.53 -44.39 45.05
C LEU A 129 -47.48 -44.44 46.59
N ASP A 130 -47.73 -45.63 47.13
CA ASP A 130 -47.57 -46.08 48.52
C ASP A 130 -48.22 -45.29 49.67
N GLY A 131 -49.37 -45.83 50.09
CA GLY A 131 -49.95 -45.88 51.43
C GLY A 131 -49.52 -44.91 52.54
N ASP A 132 -50.29 -43.83 52.70
CA ASP A 132 -50.77 -43.29 53.99
C ASP A 132 -51.99 -42.38 53.73
N PRO A 133 -52.97 -42.25 54.65
CA PRO A 133 -54.15 -41.42 54.43
C PRO A 133 -53.85 -39.92 54.65
N CYS A 134 -54.56 -39.08 53.90
CA CYS A 134 -54.55 -37.62 54.04
C CYS A 134 -54.90 -37.14 55.46
#